data_AF-A0A816D0Y0-F1
#
_entry.id   AF-A0A816D0Y0-F1
#
_cell.length_a   1.000
_cell.length_b   1.000
_cell.length_c   1.000
_cell.angle_alpha   90.00
_cell.angle_beta   90.00
_cell.angle_gamma   90.00
#
_symmetry.space_group_name_H-M   'P 1'
#
loop_
_entity.id
_entity.type
_entity.pdbx_description
1 polymer ?
#
loop_
_entity_poly.entity_id
_entity_poly.type
_entity_poly.pdbx_seq_one_letter_code
_entity_poly.pdbx_strand_id
1 'polypeptide(L)'
;MKLEQLALTVPGIGSLYDLLAAIVPLLSLRRLAIYANGSEEKVKAGALSLAQTKIEQFILHSCSSISWNKLSYILSGLSNIRFLDITMFHHNMNSFWWFTFPKLCYMCLILVEVSFE
;
A
#
# COMPACT_ATOMS: atom_id res chain seq x y z
N MET A 1 -5.11 -17.88 17.99
CA MET A 1 -5.81 -17.47 16.76
C MET A 1 -4.76 -17.01 15.74
N LYS A 2 -4.78 -17.50 14.50
CA LYS A 2 -3.85 -17.06 13.44
C LYS A 2 -4.61 -16.15 12.48
N LEU A 3 -4.31 -14.86 12.49
CA LEU A 3 -4.89 -13.90 11.54
C LEU A 3 -4.05 -13.93 10.26
N GLU A 4 -4.60 -14.52 9.20
CA GLU A 4 -3.90 -14.65 7.91
C GLU A 4 -4.32 -13.57 6.90
N GLN A 5 -5.49 -12.96 7.10
CA GLN A 5 -6.03 -11.94 6.21
C GLN A 5 -6.60 -10.79 7.04
N LEU A 6 -6.32 -9.55 6.60
CA LEU A 6 -6.82 -8.34 7.21
C LEU A 6 -7.27 -7.39 6.11
N ALA A 7 -8.52 -6.96 6.19
CA ALA A 7 -9.09 -5.90 5.37
C ALA A 7 -9.43 -4.72 6.26
N LEU A 8 -8.92 -3.54 5.91
CA LEU A 8 -9.16 -2.30 6.62
C LEU A 8 -9.91 -1.35 5.71
N THR A 9 -11.06 -0.88 6.15
CA THR A 9 -11.79 0.21 5.52
C THR A 9 -11.63 1.44 6.40
N VAL A 10 -10.94 2.45 5.88
CA VAL A 10 -10.61 3.66 6.61
C VAL A 10 -11.15 4.89 5.87
N PRO A 11 -11.66 5.90 6.59
CA PRO A 11 -12.21 7.10 5.98
C PRO A 11 -11.15 7.93 5.26
N GLY A 12 -9.86 7.69 5.49
CA GLY A 12 -8.72 8.27 4.77
C GLY A 12 -7.48 7.45 5.09
N ILE A 13 -6.39 7.61 4.32
CA ILE A 13 -5.19 6.81 4.59
C ILE A 13 -4.45 7.28 5.85
N GLY A 14 -4.64 8.53 6.28
CA GLY A 14 -3.86 9.06 7.40
C GLY A 14 -2.37 8.80 7.20
N SER A 15 -1.67 8.41 8.26
CA SER A 15 -0.33 7.85 8.13
C SER A 15 -0.44 6.36 7.78
N LEU A 16 -0.44 6.02 6.48
CA LEU A 16 -0.32 4.63 5.99
C LEU A 16 0.80 3.87 6.73
N TYR A 17 1.86 4.60 7.05
CA TYR A 17 2.99 4.15 7.83
C TYR A 17 2.57 3.65 9.23
N ASP A 18 1.77 4.42 9.97
CA ASP A 18 1.37 4.05 11.34
C ASP A 18 0.46 2.80 11.30
N LEU A 19 -0.41 2.71 10.29
CA LEU A 19 -1.24 1.51 10.04
C LEU A 19 -0.38 0.28 9.77
N LEU A 20 0.59 0.39 8.87
CA LEU A 20 1.49 -0.70 8.53
C LEU A 20 2.36 -1.10 9.72
N ALA A 21 2.84 -0.13 10.50
CA ALA A 21 3.59 -0.39 11.73
C ALA A 21 2.76 -1.19 12.75
N ALA A 22 1.47 -0.90 12.90
CA ALA A 22 0.57 -1.66 13.75
C ALA A 22 0.32 -3.10 13.24
N ILE A 23 0.54 -3.35 11.95
CA ILE A 23 0.35 -4.65 11.31
C ILE A 23 1.62 -5.52 11.38
N VAL A 24 2.81 -4.92 11.49
CA VAL A 24 4.10 -5.67 11.57
C VAL A 24 4.08 -6.81 12.60
N PRO A 25 3.53 -6.66 13.82
CA PRO A 25 3.48 -7.75 14.81
C PRO A 25 2.62 -8.94 14.38
N LEU A 26 1.78 -8.81 13.34
CA LEU A 26 0.91 -9.88 12.83
C LEU A 26 1.71 -10.84 11.94
N LEU A 27 2.61 -11.61 12.55
CA LEU A 27 3.56 -12.51 11.86
C LEU A 27 2.91 -13.60 10.98
N SER A 28 1.61 -13.87 11.15
CA SER A 28 0.86 -14.83 10.33
C SER A 28 0.14 -14.18 9.15
N LEU A 29 0.13 -12.86 9.05
CA LEU A 29 -0.60 -12.14 8.02
C LEU A 29 0.03 -12.37 6.65
N ARG A 30 -0.77 -12.90 5.73
CA ARG A 30 -0.41 -13.15 4.34
C ARG A 30 -1.09 -12.20 3.38
N ARG A 31 -2.30 -11.73 3.72
CA ARG A 31 -3.06 -10.78 2.90
C ARG A 31 -3.38 -9.53 3.69
N LEU A 32 -3.01 -8.38 3.12
CA LEU A 32 -3.41 -7.07 3.61
C LEU A 32 -4.16 -6.32 2.51
N ALA A 33 -5.38 -5.89 2.82
CA ALA A 33 -6.16 -5.02 1.96
C ALA A 33 -6.50 -3.73 2.71
N ILE A 34 -6.26 -2.59 2.08
CA ILE A 34 -6.57 -1.26 2.62
C ILE A 34 -7.46 -0.55 1.60
N TYR A 35 -8.67 -0.21 2.04
CA TYR A 35 -9.64 0.57 1.30
C TYR A 35 -9.78 1.92 1.99
N ALA A 36 -9.35 2.98 1.32
CA ALA A 36 -9.33 4.31 1.91
C ALA A 36 -10.06 5.31 1.01
N ASN A 37 -11.03 6.01 1.61
CA ASN A 37 -11.95 6.87 0.87
C ASN A 37 -12.00 8.32 1.37
N GLY A 38 -10.85 8.96 1.55
CA GLY A 38 -10.83 10.37 1.96
C GLY A 38 -9.52 11.09 1.70
N SER A 39 -9.60 12.40 1.78
CA SER A 39 -8.61 13.36 1.26
C SER A 39 -7.44 13.65 2.20
N GLU A 40 -7.38 13.05 3.39
CA GLU A 40 -6.33 13.36 4.37
C GLU A 40 -5.03 12.62 4.08
N GLU A 41 -4.02 13.37 3.66
CA GLU A 41 -2.70 12.84 3.32
C GLU A 41 -1.64 13.28 4.34
N LYS A 42 -1.12 12.33 5.13
CA LYS A 42 0.10 12.51 5.93
C LYS A 42 0.92 11.23 5.93
N VAL A 43 1.37 10.81 4.75
CA VAL A 43 2.36 9.73 4.67
C VAL A 43 3.71 10.27 5.16
N LYS A 44 4.14 9.82 6.35
CA LYS A 44 5.49 10.10 6.85
C LYS A 44 6.50 9.31 6.03
N ALA A 45 7.55 9.99 5.58
CA ALA A 45 8.73 9.32 5.04
C ALA A 45 9.46 8.64 6.18
N GLY A 46 9.55 7.32 6.14
CA GLY A 46 10.27 6.52 7.11
C GLY A 46 10.57 5.15 6.53
N ALA A 47 11.70 4.56 6.92
CA ALA A 47 12.01 3.18 6.58
C ALA A 47 11.22 2.25 7.52
N LEU A 48 10.03 1.85 7.07
CA LEU A 48 9.27 0.78 7.72
C LEU A 48 9.96 -0.54 7.39
N SER A 49 10.57 -1.18 8.39
CA SER A 49 11.15 -2.52 8.20
C SER A 49 10.02 -3.56 8.12
N LEU A 50 9.35 -3.61 6.97
CA LEU A 50 8.34 -4.62 6.63
C LEU A 50 8.98 -5.95 6.20
N ALA A 51 10.32 -6.05 6.22
CA ALA A 51 11.08 -7.22 5.81
C ALA A 51 10.74 -8.48 6.65
N GLN A 52 10.22 -8.30 7.86
CA GLN A 52 9.79 -9.39 8.74
C GLN A 52 8.36 -9.88 8.46
N THR A 53 7.62 -9.20 7.58
CA THR A 53 6.24 -9.57 7.26
C THR A 53 6.20 -10.76 6.29
N LYS A 54 5.21 -11.63 6.49
CA LYS A 54 4.87 -12.73 5.56
C LYS A 54 3.80 -12.33 4.55
N ILE A 55 3.61 -11.03 4.35
CA ILE A 55 2.57 -10.54 3.44
C ILE A 55 2.96 -10.96 2.01
N GLU A 56 2.09 -11.75 1.40
CA GLU A 56 2.18 -12.25 0.04
C GLU A 56 1.24 -11.46 -0.90
N GLN A 57 0.17 -10.89 -0.36
CA GLN A 57 -0.83 -10.14 -1.11
C GLN A 57 -1.03 -8.76 -0.48
N PHE A 58 -0.78 -7.70 -1.25
CA PHE A 58 -1.01 -6.32 -0.84
C PHE A 58 -2.00 -5.65 -1.80
N ILE A 59 -3.10 -5.18 -1.23
CA ILE A 59 -4.15 -4.47 -1.96
C ILE A 59 -4.29 -3.08 -1.34
N LEU A 60 -4.14 -2.04 -2.15
CA LEU A 60 -4.35 -0.67 -1.77
C LEU A 60 -5.33 -0.04 -2.74
N HIS A 61 -6.56 0.18 -2.30
CA HIS A 61 -7.54 0.94 -3.04
C HIS A 61 -7.75 2.28 -2.35
N SER A 62 -7.23 3.34 -2.94
CA SER A 62 -7.17 4.66 -2.33
C SER A 62 -7.76 5.74 -3.20
N CYS A 63 -8.82 6.38 -2.72
CA CYS A 63 -9.32 7.62 -3.32
C CYS A 63 -8.52 8.87 -2.89
N SER A 64 -7.43 8.69 -2.13
CA SER A 64 -6.56 9.77 -1.62
C SER A 64 -5.35 10.00 -2.52
N SER A 65 -4.79 11.21 -2.48
CA SER A 65 -3.66 11.68 -3.29
C SER A 65 -2.28 11.09 -2.93
N ILE A 66 -2.18 9.81 -2.56
CA ILE A 66 -0.86 9.21 -2.30
C ILE A 66 -0.01 9.25 -3.56
N SER A 67 1.17 9.85 -3.45
CA SER A 67 2.14 9.84 -4.54
C SER A 67 2.84 8.48 -4.66
N TRP A 68 3.12 8.04 -5.89
CA TRP A 68 3.86 6.80 -6.14
C TRP A 68 5.25 6.80 -5.48
N ASN A 69 5.88 7.97 -5.37
CA ASN A 69 7.16 8.12 -4.66
C ASN A 69 7.04 7.79 -3.16
N LYS A 70 5.94 8.19 -2.50
CA LYS A 70 5.74 7.85 -1.08
C LYS A 70 5.41 6.37 -0.92
N LEU A 71 4.60 5.84 -1.84
CA LEU A 71 4.27 4.43 -1.86
C LEU A 71 5.51 3.58 -2.12
N SER A 72 6.51 4.10 -2.83
CA SER A 72 7.68 3.31 -3.19
C SER A 72 8.53 2.91 -2.00
N TYR A 73 8.69 3.83 -1.04
CA TYR A 73 9.35 3.54 0.23
C TYR A 73 8.66 2.42 1.00
N ILE A 74 7.33 2.41 1.00
CA ILE A 74 6.53 1.38 1.69
C ILE A 74 6.68 0.03 1.01
N LEU A 75 6.51 0.02 -0.31
CA LEU A 75 6.55 -1.20 -1.12
C LEU A 75 7.92 -1.86 -1.12
N SER A 76 9.00 -1.07 -1.04
CA SER A 76 10.37 -1.61 -0.96
C SER A 76 10.61 -2.53 0.25
N GLY A 77 9.83 -2.37 1.32
CA GLY A 77 9.93 -3.22 2.51
C GLY A 77 9.20 -4.57 2.36
N LEU A 78 8.35 -4.74 1.34
CA LEU A 78 7.50 -5.91 1.16
C LEU A 78 8.13 -6.93 0.19
N SER A 79 9.20 -7.58 0.63
CA SER A 79 9.99 -8.51 -0.20
C SER A 79 9.29 -9.84 -0.55
N ASN A 80 8.21 -10.19 0.15
CA ASN A 80 7.48 -11.44 -0.02
C ASN A 80 6.26 -11.34 -0.93
N ILE A 81 6.01 -10.18 -1.53
CA ILE A 81 4.81 -9.93 -2.33
C ILE A 81 4.81 -10.77 -3.60
N ARG A 82 3.71 -11.51 -3.78
CA ARG A 82 3.36 -12.29 -4.98
C ARG A 82 2.22 -11.63 -5.75
N PHE A 83 1.34 -10.91 -5.06
CA PHE A 83 0.20 -10.22 -5.63
C PHE A 83 0.18 -8.77 -5.15
N LEU A 84 0.21 -7.85 -6.10
CA LEU A 84 0.12 -6.41 -5.85
C LEU A 84 -1.06 -5.84 -6.62
N ASP A 85 -1.98 -5.18 -5.93
CA ASP A 85 -3.11 -4.47 -6.52
C ASP A 85 -3.18 -3.08 -5.90
N ILE A 86 -2.90 -2.06 -6.71
CA ILE A 86 -2.90 -0.67 -6.27
C ILE A 86 -3.79 0.12 -7.21
N THR A 87 -4.85 0.68 -6.65
CA THR A 87 -5.70 1.67 -7.30
C THR A 87 -5.55 3.00 -6.59
N MET A 88 -5.14 4.04 -7.32
CA MET A 88 -5.00 5.40 -6.80
C MET A 88 -5.77 6.40 -7.66
N PHE A 89 -6.36 7.40 -7.02
CA PHE A 89 -7.08 8.49 -7.67
C PHE A 89 -6.25 9.77 -7.50
N HIS A 90 -5.72 10.36 -8.57
CA HIS A 90 -4.86 11.55 -8.46
C HIS A 90 -4.84 12.41 -9.74
N HIS A 91 -4.60 13.72 -9.57
CA HIS A 91 -4.20 14.67 -10.62
C HIS A 91 -2.70 14.61 -10.91
N ASN A 92 -2.32 14.00 -12.03
CA ASN A 92 -1.03 14.03 -12.72
C ASN A 92 0.23 14.61 -12.01
N MET A 93 1.22 13.73 -11.77
CA MET A 93 2.69 13.93 -11.83
C MET A 93 3.36 12.92 -10.90
N ASN A 94 3.51 11.68 -11.35
CA ASN A 94 4.31 10.70 -10.63
C ASN A 94 5.06 9.83 -11.62
N SER A 95 6.37 9.75 -11.43
CA SER A 95 7.21 8.77 -12.08
C SER A 95 7.08 7.45 -11.31
N PHE A 96 6.69 6.38 -11.99
CA PHE A 96 6.77 5.04 -11.44
C PHE A 96 8.25 4.61 -11.46
N TRP A 97 8.97 4.89 -10.37
CA TRP A 97 10.36 4.45 -10.23
C TRP A 97 10.44 2.93 -10.01
N TRP A 98 11.60 2.36 -10.31
CA TRP A 98 11.76 0.92 -10.52
C TRP A 98 11.61 0.14 -9.22
N PHE A 99 10.56 -0.68 -9.15
CA PHE A 99 10.38 -1.66 -8.10
C PHE A 99 10.96 -3.01 -8.51
N THR A 100 11.69 -3.64 -7.62
CA THR A 100 12.11 -5.04 -7.79
C THR A 100 11.38 -5.89 -6.75
N PHE A 101 10.29 -6.52 -7.17
CA PHE A 101 9.62 -7.53 -6.36
C PHE A 101 10.02 -8.92 -6.87
N PRO A 102 11.03 -9.57 -6.27
CA PRO A 102 11.61 -10.79 -6.83
C PRO A 102 10.63 -11.97 -6.88
N LYS A 103 9.53 -11.93 -6.10
CA LYS A 103 8.52 -12.99 -6.01
C LYS A 103 7.18 -12.60 -6.66
N LEU A 104 7.08 -11.43 -7.29
CA LEU A 104 5.83 -10.92 -7.84
C LEU A 104 5.38 -11.78 -9.01
N CYS A 105 4.19 -12.35 -8.89
CA CYS A 105 3.54 -13.12 -9.94
C CYS A 105 2.47 -12.28 -10.66
N TYR A 106 1.82 -11.36 -9.94
CA TYR A 106 0.73 -10.56 -10.45
C TYR A 106 0.80 -9.11 -9.96
N MET A 107 0.59 -8.18 -10.87
CA MET A 107 0.57 -6.76 -10.61
C MET A 107 -0.60 -6.10 -11.34
N CYS A 108 -1.46 -5.41 -10.59
CA CYS A 108 -2.46 -4.50 -11.12
C CYS A 108 -2.17 -3.11 -10.56
N LEU A 109 -1.92 -2.15 -11.45
CA LEU A 109 -1.75 -0.74 -11.09
C LEU A 109 -2.79 0.05 -11.87
N ILE A 110 -3.71 0.67 -11.17
CA ILE A 110 -4.76 1.50 -11.74
C ILE A 110 -4.55 2.91 -11.23
N LEU A 111 -4.32 3.83 -12.16
CA LEU A 111 -4.36 5.25 -11.89
C LEU A 111 -5.66 5.78 -12.48
N VAL A 112 -6.55 6.26 -11.61
CA VAL A 112 -7.79 6.91 -12.04
C VAL A 112 -7.55 8.41 -12.00
N GLU A 113 -7.37 9.00 -13.17
CA GLU A 113 -7.40 10.45 -13.31
C GLU A 113 -8.85 10.91 -13.22
N VAL A 114 -9.19 11.59 -12.13
CA VAL A 114 -10.49 12.21 -11.96
C VAL A 114 -10.40 13.63 -12.46
N SER A 115 -11.00 13.90 -13.62
CA SER A 115 -11.26 15.27 -14.08
C SER A 115 -12.43 15.79 -13.25
N PHE A 116 -12.20 16.76 -12.35
CA PHE A 116 -13.29 17.56 -11.82
C PHE A 116 -13.12 18.98 -12.34
N GLU A 117 -14.21 19.47 -12.92
CA GLU A 117 -14.45 20.85 -13.36
C GLU A 117 -14.35 21.85 -12.19
#